data_AF-A0A502LNY0-F1
#
_entry.id   AF-A0A502LNY0-F1
#
_cell.length_a   1.000
_cell.length_b   1.000
_cell.length_c   1.000
_cell.angle_alpha   90.00
_cell.angle_beta   90.00
_cell.angle_gamma   90.00
#
_symmetry.space_group_name_H-M   'P 1'
#
loop_
_entity.id
_entity.type
_entity.pdbx_description
1 polymer ?
#
loop_
_entity_poly.entity_id
_entity_poly.type
_entity_poly.pdbx_seq_one_letter_code
_entity_poly.pdbx_strand_id
1 'polypeptide(L)' 'MAQHSKYSDAQLSAIVNDMITVLEKHKAPVDLSLIALGNMASNLLTTSVPQTQREALAQAFSNSLINAVKTR' A
#
# COMPACT_ATOMS: atom_id res chain seq x y z
N MET A 1 -14.22 -16.18 6.84
CA MET A 1 -13.38 -16.34 8.04
C MET A 1 -12.56 -15.06 8.18
N ALA A 2 -12.90 -14.21 9.16
CA ALA A 2 -12.15 -12.98 9.40
C ALA A 2 -10.76 -13.38 9.91
N GLN A 3 -9.73 -13.21 9.08
CA GLN A 3 -8.36 -13.26 9.55
C GLN A 3 -8.25 -12.17 10.61
N HIS A 4 -8.03 -12.56 11.87
CA HIS A 4 -7.68 -11.61 12.92
C HIS A 4 -6.44 -10.86 12.45
N SER A 5 -6.64 -9.64 11.97
CA SER A 5 -5.56 -8.77 11.58
C SER A 5 -4.64 -8.61 12.80
N LYS A 6 -3.34 -8.87 12.62
CA LYS A 6 -2.33 -8.63 13.67
C LYS A 6 -2.29 -7.16 14.10
N TYR A 7 -2.94 -6.28 13.35
CA TYR A 7 -3.05 -4.85 13.56
C TYR A 7 -4.50 -4.46 13.80
N SER A 8 -4.75 -3.55 14.74
CA SER A 8 -6.08 -3.00 14.95
C SER A 8 -6.55 -2.26 13.71
N ASP A 9 -7.81 -2.46 13.31
CA ASP A 9 -8.44 -1.71 12.21
C ASP A 9 -8.34 -0.19 12.41
N ALA A 10 -8.36 0.27 13.66
CA ALA A 10 -8.21 1.69 14.01
C ALA A 10 -6.80 2.21 13.71
N GLN A 11 -5.76 1.43 14.02
CA GLN A 11 -4.37 1.79 13.73
C GLN A 11 -4.13 1.86 12.22
N LEU A 12 -4.63 0.87 11.47
CA LEU A 12 -4.51 0.85 10.02
C LEU A 12 -5.25 2.04 9.39
N SER A 13 -6.46 2.32 9.84
CA SER A 13 -7.28 3.43 9.33
C SER A 13 -6.62 4.79 9.59
N ALA A 14 -6.01 4.98 10.77
CA ALA A 14 -5.27 6.20 11.08
C ALA A 14 -4.10 6.42 10.11
N ILE A 15 -3.29 5.39 9.87
CA ILE A 15 -2.16 5.45 8.93
C ILE A 15 -2.63 5.78 7.51
N VAL A 16 -3.72 5.15 7.05
CA VAL A 16 -4.29 5.41 5.72
C VAL A 16 -4.80 6.84 5.61
N ASN A 17 -5.51 7.35 6.62
CA ASN A 17 -6.01 8.73 6.61
C ASN A 17 -4.88 9.76 6.59
N ASP A 18 -3.81 9.53 7.34
CA ASP A 18 -2.64 10.42 7.34
C ASP A 18 -1.98 10.45 5.95
N MET A 19 -1.87 9.30 5.28
CA MET A 19 -1.35 9.25 3.91
C MET A 19 -2.25 9.99 2.91
N ILE A 20 -3.57 9.86 3.01
CA ILE A 20 -4.53 10.59 2.18
C ILE A 20 -4.38 12.10 2.41
N THR A 21 -4.31 12.52 3.68
CA THR A 21 -4.16 13.92 4.07
C THR A 21 -2.89 14.55 3.47
N VAL A 22 -1.79 13.80 3.43
CA VAL A 22 -0.54 14.26 2.79
C VAL A 22 -0.73 14.46 1.29
N LEU A 23 -1.37 13.51 0.59
CA LEU A 23 -1.62 13.64 -0.86
C LEU A 23 -2.52 14.84 -1.18
N GLU A 24 -3.58 15.05 -0.39
CA GLU A 24 -4.50 16.18 -0.53
C GLU A 24 -3.80 17.52 -0.26
N LYS A 25 -2.98 17.59 0.79
CA LYS A 25 -2.18 18.79 1.11
C LYS A 25 -1.29 19.22 -0.05
N HIS A 26 -0.72 18.27 -0.77
CA HIS A 26 0.12 18.53 -1.94
C HIS A 26 -0.68 18.73 -3.24
N LYS A 27 -2.01 18.63 -3.20
CA LYS A 27 -2.90 18.69 -4.38
C LYS A 27 -2.42 17.75 -5.49
N ALA A 28 -1.91 16.59 -5.11
CA ALA A 28 -1.35 15.65 -6.07
C ALA A 28 -2.48 15.08 -6.93
N PRO A 29 -2.41 15.19 -8.27
CA PRO A 29 -3.37 14.52 -9.14
C PRO A 29 -3.24 12.99 -9.00
N VAL A 30 -4.22 12.26 -9.53
CA VAL A 30 -4.33 10.80 -9.34
C VAL A 30 -3.10 10.05 -9.88
N ASP A 31 -2.58 10.46 -11.03
CA ASP A 31 -1.39 9.89 -11.67
C ASP A 31 -0.14 10.09 -10.79
N LEU A 32 0.08 11.31 -10.28
CA LEU A 32 1.20 11.60 -9.39
C LEU A 32 1.08 10.84 -8.06
N SER A 33 -0.14 10.75 -7.52
CA SER A 33 -0.42 10.01 -6.28
C SER A 33 -0.10 8.52 -6.43
N LEU A 34 -0.51 7.90 -7.54
CA LEU A 34 -0.20 6.50 -7.84
C LEU A 34 1.31 6.26 -8.01
N ILE A 35 2.02 7.18 -8.67
CA ILE A 35 3.49 7.12 -8.80
C ILE A 35 4.15 7.22 -7.42
N ALA A 36 3.70 8.15 -6.55
CA ALA A 36 4.26 8.31 -5.21
C ALA A 36 4.04 7.07 -4.34
N LEU A 37 2.82 6.51 -4.34
CA LEU A 37 2.50 5.28 -3.62
C LEU A 37 3.29 4.08 -4.15
N GLY A 38 3.46 3.98 -5.47
CA GLY A 38 4.31 2.96 -6.09
C GLY A 38 5.76 3.06 -5.63
N ASN A 39 6.35 4.25 -5.64
CA ASN A 39 7.70 4.48 -5.14
C ASN A 39 7.84 4.14 -3.65
N MET A 40 6.83 4.49 -2.84
CA MET A 40 6.82 4.16 -1.41
C MET A 40 6.81 2.64 -1.21
N ALA A 41 5.92 1.91 -1.90
CA ALA A 41 5.86 0.46 -1.84
C ALA A 41 7.17 -0.20 -2.31
N SER A 42 7.74 0.25 -3.44
CA SER A 42 9.02 -0.22 -3.94
C SER A 42 10.15 0.02 -2.93
N ASN A 43 10.21 1.19 -2.30
CA ASN A 43 11.21 1.52 -1.30
C ASN A 43 11.12 0.63 -0.05
N LEU A 44 9.90 0.31 0.41
CA LEU A 44 9.69 -0.61 1.53
C LEU A 44 10.20 -2.02 1.18
N LEU A 45 9.89 -2.51 -0.02
CA LEU A 45 10.35 -3.83 -0.47
C LEU A 45 11.87 -3.87 -0.65
N THR A 46 12.49 -2.83 -1.22
CA THR A 46 13.93 -2.82 -1.44
C THR A 46 14.74 -2.65 -0.16
N THR A 47 14.20 -1.96 0.84
CA THR A 47 14.91 -1.68 2.10
C THR A 47 14.65 -2.74 3.17
N SER A 48 13.42 -3.24 3.27
CA SER A 48 12.98 -4.06 4.40
C SER A 48 12.81 -5.54 4.08
N VAL A 49 12.98 -5.95 2.81
CA VAL A 49 12.78 -7.34 2.37
C VAL A 49 14.06 -7.88 1.71
N PRO A 50 14.46 -9.14 2.00
CA PRO A 50 15.56 -9.81 1.31
C PRO A 50 15.33 -9.87 -0.20
N GLN A 51 16.37 -9.63 -1.00
CA GLN A 51 16.29 -9.57 -2.46
C GLN A 51 15.55 -10.76 -3.09
N THR A 52 15.77 -11.96 -2.57
CA THR A 52 15.15 -13.21 -3.06
C THR A 52 13.63 -13.28 -2.86
N GLN A 53 13.05 -12.45 -1.99
CA GLN A 53 11.62 -12.44 -1.68
C GLN A 53 10.87 -11.22 -2.24
N ARG A 54 11.59 -10.18 -2.69
CA ARG A 54 10.99 -8.90 -3.10
C ARG A 54 9.97 -9.05 -4.22
N GLU A 55 10.33 -9.79 -5.26
CA GLU A 55 9.47 -9.97 -6.44
C GLU A 55 8.21 -10.76 -6.10
N ALA A 56 8.35 -11.86 -5.36
CA ALA A 56 7.20 -12.66 -4.93
C ALA A 56 6.23 -11.84 -4.05
N LEU A 57 6.75 -11.02 -3.13
CA LEU A 57 5.93 -10.15 -2.29
C LEU A 57 5.30 -8.99 -3.07
N ALA A 58 6.02 -8.38 -4.02
CA ALA A 58 5.48 -7.37 -4.93
C ALA A 58 4.32 -7.93 -5.75
N GLN A 59 4.48 -9.14 -6.29
CA GLN A 59 3.44 -9.80 -7.08
C GLN A 59 2.22 -10.13 -6.23
N ALA A 60 2.41 -10.64 -5.01
CA ALA A 60 1.32 -10.92 -4.09
C ALA A 60 0.54 -9.63 -3.73
N PHE A 61 1.25 -8.55 -3.41
CA PHE A 61 0.66 -7.23 -3.15
C PHE A 61 -0.15 -6.71 -4.34
N SER A 62 0.41 -6.77 -5.56
CA SER A 62 -0.27 -6.36 -6.79
C SER A 62 -1.55 -7.16 -7.04
N ASN A 63 -1.49 -8.48 -6.88
CA ASN A 63 -2.64 -9.36 -7.03
C ASN A 63 -3.76 -9.02 -6.02
N SER A 64 -3.39 -8.77 -4.75
CA SER A 64 -4.34 -8.33 -3.72
C SER A 64 -4.99 -6.99 -4.07
N LEU A 65 -4.21 -6.03 -4.58
CA LEU A 65 -4.73 -4.73 -5.03
C LEU A 65 -5.73 -4.90 -6.20
N ILE A 66 -5.36 -5.67 -7.21
CA ILE A 66 -6.22 -5.95 -8.37
C ILE A 66 -7.53 -6.60 -7.91
N ASN A 67 -7.47 -7.58 -7.01
CA ASN A 67 -8.66 -8.22 -6.48
C ASN A 67 -9.54 -7.25 -5.67
N ALA A 68 -8.95 -6.40 -4.83
CA ALA A 68 -9.69 -5.41 -4.06
C ALA A 68 -10.46 -4.42 -4.95
N VAL A 69 -9.89 -4.04 -6.10
CA VAL A 69 -10.56 -3.15 -7.07
C VAL A 69 -11.62 -3.89 -7.87
N LYS A 70 -11.41 -5.17 -8.22
CA LYS A 70 -12.41 -5.98 -8.94
C LYS A 70 -13.65 -6.29 -8.11
N THR A 71 -13.51 -6.40 -6.79
CA THR A 71 -14.59 -6.77 -5.86
C THR A 71 -15.33 -5.56 -5.28
N ARG A 72 -14.83 -4.34 -5.51
CA ARG A 72 -15.54 -3.10 -5.20
C ARG A 72 -16.54 -2.75 -6.30
#